data_AF-A0A1F8GWK3-F1
#
_entry.id   AF-A0A1F8GWK3-F1
#
_cell.length_a   1.000
_cell.length_b   1.000
_cell.length_c   1.000
_cell.angle_alpha   90.00
_cell.angle_beta   90.00
_cell.angle_gamma   90.00
#
_symmetry.space_group_name_H-M   'P 1'
#
loop_
_entity.id
_entity.type
_entity.pdbx_description
1 polymer ?
#
loop_
_entity_poly.entity_id
_entity_poly.type
_entity_poly.pdbx_seq_one_letter_code
_entity_poly.pdbx_strand_id
1 'polypeptide(L)'
;MVTEDEKKKIEACVQELLAQLGYAVGVKWQSESQQGFSSPLLSIESGDNLALLIGAEGKNLEALEHIAHLITRRILGSDHSPEAGHFLLDINRYRTDQAIRLVSLARQSVERVIASGLPESLAPMTSYQRRIIHTELAMMSSVETESIGTEPHRRIVIRPASMSHRSEHASREGLKGDF
;
A
#
# COMPACT_ATOMS: atom_id res chain seq x y z
N MET A 1 -5.39 5.99 16.49
CA MET A 1 -6.59 5.27 15.99
C MET A 1 -7.71 6.27 15.74
N VAL A 2 -8.36 6.19 14.57
CA VAL A 2 -9.47 7.08 14.19
C VAL A 2 -10.72 6.73 15.00
N THR A 3 -11.28 7.70 15.70
CA THR A 3 -12.50 7.56 16.51
C THR A 3 -13.74 7.33 15.63
N GLU A 4 -14.81 6.78 16.20
CA GLU A 4 -16.04 6.51 15.45
C GLU A 4 -16.71 7.79 14.92
N ASP A 5 -16.56 8.91 15.63
CA ASP A 5 -17.03 10.22 15.17
C ASP A 5 -16.22 10.73 13.97
N GLU A 6 -14.90 10.60 14.02
CA GLU A 6 -14.02 10.93 12.90
C GLU A 6 -14.30 10.06 11.67
N LYS A 7 -14.53 8.76 11.85
CA LYS A 7 -14.89 7.85 10.75
C LYS A 7 -16.15 8.29 10.02
N LYS A 8 -17.18 8.73 10.74
CA LYS A 8 -18.43 9.24 10.14
C LYS A 8 -18.19 10.54 9.38
N LYS A 9 -17.37 11.46 9.93
CA LYS A 9 -17.01 12.71 9.25
C LYS A 9 -16.22 12.45 7.96
N ILE A 10 -15.30 11.49 8.00
CA ILE A 10 -14.52 11.07 6.83
C ILE A 10 -15.43 10.44 5.77
N GLU A 11 -16.32 9.51 6.15
CA GLU A 11 -17.28 8.92 5.21
C GLU A 11 -18.12 9.99 4.53
N ALA A 12 -18.71 10.91 5.31
CA ALA A 12 -19.52 11.99 4.77
C ALA A 12 -18.71 12.88 3.80
N CYS A 13 -17.48 13.24 4.16
CA CYS A 13 -16.59 14.02 3.33
C CYS A 13 -16.28 13.33 1.99
N VAL A 14 -15.94 12.04 2.02
CA VAL A 14 -15.60 11.28 0.81
C VAL A 14 -16.84 11.08 -0.06
N GLN A 15 -18.00 10.81 0.53
CA GLN A 15 -19.27 10.72 -0.20
C GLN A 15 -19.63 12.03 -0.89
N GLU A 16 -19.50 13.17 -0.20
CA GLU A 16 -19.78 14.48 -0.78
C GLU A 16 -18.82 14.80 -1.94
N LEU A 17 -17.53 14.52 -1.76
CA LEU A 17 -16.52 14.70 -2.81
C LEU A 17 -16.86 13.89 -4.07
N LEU A 18 -17.22 12.61 -3.89
CA LEU A 18 -17.60 11.73 -4.99
C LEU A 18 -18.91 12.17 -5.66
N ALA A 19 -19.88 12.64 -4.89
CA ALA A 19 -21.12 13.20 -5.41
C ALA A 19 -20.89 14.45 -6.26
N GLN A 20 -20.00 15.36 -5.84
CA GLN A 20 -19.61 16.54 -6.63
C GLN A 20 -18.92 16.17 -7.96
N LEU A 21 -18.25 15.02 -8.02
CA LEU A 21 -17.66 14.46 -9.23
C LEU A 21 -18.68 13.69 -10.11
N GLY A 22 -19.95 13.61 -9.68
CA GLY A 22 -21.02 12.91 -10.41
C GLY A 22 -21.13 11.42 -10.13
N TYR A 23 -20.50 10.91 -9.06
CA TYR A 23 -20.54 9.49 -8.70
C TYR A 23 -21.49 9.27 -7.51
N ALA A 24 -22.55 8.50 -7.73
CA ALA A 24 -23.46 8.05 -6.68
C ALA A 24 -22.98 6.69 -6.13
N VAL A 25 -22.16 6.73 -5.07
CA VAL A 25 -21.44 5.54 -4.59
C VAL A 25 -21.58 5.33 -3.08
N GLY A 26 -21.61 4.06 -2.69
CA GLY A 26 -21.53 3.67 -1.29
C GLY A 26 -20.07 3.56 -0.84
N VAL A 27 -19.77 4.14 0.33
CA VAL A 27 -18.48 3.97 1.01
C VAL A 27 -18.69 3.06 2.23
N LYS A 28 -17.69 2.23 2.55
CA LYS A 28 -17.71 1.37 3.74
C LYS A 28 -16.32 1.23 4.32
N TRP A 29 -16.19 1.38 5.63
CA TRP A 29 -14.97 1.00 6.33
C TRP A 29 -14.75 -0.51 6.28
N GLN A 30 -13.57 -0.94 5.85
CA GLN A 30 -13.10 -2.30 6.05
C GLN A 30 -12.38 -2.39 7.40
N SER A 31 -12.66 -3.46 8.15
CA SER A 31 -12.01 -3.73 9.43
C SER A 31 -10.50 -3.84 9.26
N GLU A 32 -9.79 -3.16 10.16
CA GLU A 32 -8.34 -2.98 10.17
C GLU A 32 -7.61 -4.34 10.18
N SER A 33 -6.58 -4.45 9.33
CA SER A 33 -5.74 -5.64 9.04
C SER A 33 -6.17 -6.57 7.90
N GLN A 34 -6.34 -6.03 6.69
CA GLN A 34 -5.85 -6.78 5.52
C GLN A 34 -4.33 -6.59 5.42
N GLN A 35 -3.61 -7.70 5.27
CA GLN A 35 -2.16 -7.81 5.35
C GLN A 35 -1.44 -6.65 4.65
N GLY A 36 -0.67 -5.86 5.42
CA GLY A 36 0.26 -4.85 4.89
C GLY A 36 -0.16 -3.38 5.03
N PHE A 37 -1.39 -3.08 5.43
CA PHE A 37 -1.84 -1.70 5.63
C PHE A 37 -1.87 -1.31 7.12
N SER A 38 -1.14 -0.25 7.47
CA SER A 38 -1.09 0.30 8.84
C SER A 38 -2.23 1.30 9.14
N SER A 39 -3.05 1.61 8.14
CA SER A 39 -4.10 2.62 8.22
C SER A 39 -5.45 2.02 7.86
N PRO A 40 -6.56 2.53 8.44
CA PRO A 40 -7.89 2.03 8.16
C PRO A 40 -8.25 2.23 6.68
N LEU A 41 -8.93 1.25 6.09
CA LEU A 41 -9.29 1.25 4.68
C LEU A 41 -10.77 1.62 4.50
N LEU A 42 -11.03 2.62 3.67
CA LEU A 42 -12.36 3.04 3.25
C LEU A 42 -12.59 2.58 1.81
N SER A 43 -13.51 1.64 1.64
CA SER A 43 -13.80 0.95 0.38
C SER A 43 -14.97 1.57 -0.36
N ILE A 44 -14.85 1.69 -1.68
CA ILE A 44 -15.86 2.13 -2.63
C ILE A 44 -16.17 0.95 -3.56
N GLU A 45 -17.33 0.30 -3.37
CA GLU A 45 -17.62 -1.01 -3.97
C GLU A 45 -18.85 -0.99 -4.90
N SER A 46 -19.50 0.16 -5.09
CA SER A 46 -20.77 0.21 -5.81
C SER A 46 -20.89 1.54 -6.53
N GLY A 47 -21.03 1.50 -7.85
CA GLY A 47 -21.13 2.66 -8.72
C GLY A 47 -20.76 2.35 -10.16
N ASP A 48 -21.26 3.15 -11.08
CA ASP A 48 -20.91 3.05 -12.50
C ASP A 48 -19.58 3.76 -12.77
N ASN A 49 -18.83 3.27 -13.77
CA ASN A 49 -17.61 3.93 -14.29
C ASN A 49 -16.50 4.24 -13.26
N LEU A 50 -16.41 3.46 -12.17
CA LEU A 50 -15.38 3.65 -11.12
C LEU A 50 -13.94 3.50 -11.64
N ALA A 51 -13.73 2.87 -12.81
CA ALA A 51 -12.42 2.77 -13.45
C ALA A 51 -11.77 4.14 -13.71
N LEU A 52 -12.56 5.19 -13.97
CA LEU A 52 -12.05 6.54 -14.14
C LEU A 52 -11.49 7.13 -12.84
N LEU A 53 -12.10 6.80 -11.70
CA LEU A 53 -11.61 7.21 -10.38
C LEU A 53 -10.30 6.50 -10.01
N ILE A 54 -10.07 5.29 -10.52
CA ILE A 54 -8.78 4.60 -10.37
C ILE A 54 -7.72 5.28 -11.25
N GLY A 55 -8.04 5.48 -12.54
CA GLY A 55 -7.12 6.07 -13.51
C GLY A 55 -5.94 5.16 -13.85
N ALA A 56 -5.02 5.66 -14.69
CA ALA A 56 -3.84 4.91 -15.11
C ALA A 56 -2.93 4.61 -13.91
N GLU A 57 -2.63 3.33 -13.68
CA GLU A 57 -1.79 2.85 -12.56
C GLU A 57 -2.26 3.29 -11.17
N GLY A 58 -3.52 3.73 -11.02
CA GLY A 58 -4.06 4.20 -9.74
C GLY A 58 -3.78 5.68 -9.44
N LYS A 59 -3.25 6.45 -10.39
CA LYS A 59 -2.89 7.87 -10.17
C LYS A 59 -4.08 8.75 -9.78
N ASN A 60 -5.27 8.47 -10.31
CA ASN A 60 -6.47 9.23 -9.95
C ASN A 60 -6.93 8.86 -8.53
N LEU A 61 -6.82 7.58 -8.15
CA LEU A 61 -7.12 7.14 -6.79
C LEU A 61 -6.18 7.80 -5.77
N GLU A 62 -4.88 7.85 -6.06
CA GLU A 62 -3.91 8.55 -5.21
C GLU A 62 -4.21 10.04 -5.09
N ALA A 63 -4.55 10.71 -6.20
CA ALA A 63 -4.92 12.12 -6.19
C ALA A 63 -6.22 12.39 -5.41
N LEU A 64 -7.22 11.53 -5.59
CA LEU A 64 -8.50 11.61 -4.88
C LEU A 64 -8.29 11.43 -3.36
N GLU A 65 -7.50 10.44 -2.96
CA GLU A 65 -7.13 10.19 -1.57
C GLU A 65 -6.41 11.40 -0.97
N HIS A 66 -5.46 11.99 -1.71
CA HIS A 66 -4.76 13.18 -1.26
C HIS A 66 -5.71 14.37 -1.01
N ILE A 67 -6.63 14.63 -1.94
CA ILE A 67 -7.64 15.69 -1.78
C ILE A 67 -8.54 15.40 -0.57
N ALA A 68 -8.99 14.15 -0.43
CA ALA A 68 -9.83 13.73 0.69
C ALA A 68 -9.11 13.91 2.05
N HIS A 69 -7.81 13.62 2.13
CA HIS A 69 -6.99 13.90 3.31
C HIS A 69 -6.91 15.40 3.62
N LEU A 70 -6.71 16.25 2.62
CA LEU A 70 -6.65 17.70 2.80
C LEU A 70 -7.97 18.27 3.35
N ILE A 71 -9.11 17.83 2.79
CA ILE A 71 -10.44 18.26 3.24
C ILE A 71 -10.72 17.74 4.64
N THR A 72 -10.49 16.44 4.88
CA THR A 72 -10.70 15.81 6.19
C THR A 72 -9.89 16.50 7.28
N ARG A 73 -8.61 16.75 7.04
CA ARG A 73 -7.74 17.43 8.01
C ARG A 73 -8.25 18.82 8.38
N ARG A 74 -8.86 19.53 7.43
CA ARG A 74 -9.50 20.81 7.69
C ARG A 74 -10.79 20.68 8.51
N ILE A 75 -11.60 19.65 8.25
CA ILE A 75 -12.86 19.38 8.96
C ILE A 75 -12.59 18.96 10.42
N LEU A 76 -11.60 18.10 10.64
CA LEU A 76 -11.25 17.58 11.96
C LEU A 76 -10.53 18.63 12.83
N GLY A 77 -9.86 19.61 12.21
CA GLY A 77 -9.18 20.69 12.91
C GLY A 77 -7.77 20.32 13.40
N SER A 78 -7.02 21.35 13.82
CA SER A 78 -5.60 21.24 14.18
C SER A 78 -5.34 20.67 15.58
N ASP A 79 -6.38 20.57 16.41
CA ASP A 79 -6.28 20.12 17.81
C ASP A 79 -6.27 18.59 17.94
N HIS A 80 -6.41 17.88 16.83
CA HIS A 80 -6.42 16.43 16.80
C HIS A 80 -5.01 15.89 16.59
N SER A 81 -4.76 14.67 17.11
CA SER A 81 -3.47 13.98 16.99
C SER A 81 -2.94 14.00 15.55
N PRO A 82 -1.62 14.03 15.32
CA PRO A 82 -1.04 13.88 13.97
C PRO A 82 -1.57 12.65 13.21
N GLU A 83 -2.04 11.62 13.93
CA GLU A 83 -2.62 10.40 13.37
C GLU A 83 -4.13 10.49 13.06
N ALA A 84 -4.79 11.58 13.44
CA ALA A 84 -6.21 11.79 13.20
C ALA A 84 -6.48 11.99 11.71
N GLY A 85 -7.47 11.26 11.18
CA GLY A 85 -7.85 11.37 9.78
C GLY A 85 -6.92 10.66 8.78
N HIS A 86 -5.98 9.83 9.25
CA HIS A 86 -5.24 8.93 8.35
C HIS A 86 -6.11 7.74 7.95
N PHE A 87 -6.40 7.63 6.65
CA PHE A 87 -7.11 6.49 6.05
C PHE A 87 -6.60 6.23 4.64
N LEU A 88 -6.92 5.08 4.07
CA LEU A 88 -6.66 4.74 2.69
C LEU A 88 -7.98 4.58 1.95
N LEU A 89 -8.03 5.02 0.70
CA LEU A 89 -9.14 4.76 -0.21
C LEU A 89 -8.86 3.53 -1.05
N ASP A 90 -9.84 2.65 -1.18
CA ASP A 90 -9.80 1.56 -2.14
C ASP A 90 -11.08 1.55 -2.98
N ILE A 91 -10.93 1.28 -4.27
CA ILE A 91 -12.02 1.28 -5.24
C ILE A 91 -12.04 -0.09 -5.89
N ASN A 92 -13.14 -0.82 -5.74
CA ASN A 92 -13.31 -2.17 -6.29
C ASN A 92 -12.11 -3.09 -6.01
N ARG A 93 -11.55 -3.03 -4.79
CA ARG A 93 -10.40 -3.84 -4.35
C ARG A 93 -9.11 -3.60 -5.15
N TYR A 94 -9.01 -2.49 -5.89
CA TYR A 94 -7.85 -2.19 -6.74
C TYR A 94 -6.54 -2.22 -5.96
N ARG A 95 -6.45 -1.59 -4.79
CA ARG A 95 -5.21 -1.59 -3.98
C ARG A 95 -4.83 -2.99 -3.53
N THR A 96 -5.81 -3.76 -3.06
CA THR A 96 -5.63 -5.13 -2.59
C THR A 96 -5.17 -6.04 -3.73
N ASP A 97 -5.84 -5.98 -4.87
CA ASP A 97 -5.50 -6.79 -6.04
C ASP A 97 -4.13 -6.38 -6.62
N GLN A 98 -3.81 -5.09 -6.61
CA GLN A 98 -2.50 -4.59 -7.03
C GLN A 98 -1.38 -5.07 -6.09
N ALA A 99 -1.62 -5.07 -4.77
CA ALA A 99 -0.66 -5.60 -3.80
C ALA A 99 -0.42 -7.11 -4.01
N ILE A 100 -1.48 -7.90 -4.20
CA ILE A 100 -1.38 -9.34 -4.51
C ILE A 100 -0.54 -9.58 -5.77
N ARG A 101 -0.79 -8.80 -6.84
CA ARG A 101 -0.02 -8.89 -8.09
C ARG A 101 1.45 -8.56 -7.89
N LEU A 102 1.76 -7.49 -7.15
CA LEU A 102 3.14 -7.08 -6.87
C LEU A 102 3.90 -8.11 -6.03
N VAL A 103 3.24 -8.68 -5.01
CA VAL A 103 3.81 -9.77 -4.20
C VAL A 103 4.08 -11.00 -5.06
N SER A 104 3.14 -11.39 -5.92
CA SER A 104 3.33 -12.52 -6.83
C SER A 104 4.51 -12.28 -7.79
N LEU A 105 4.59 -11.10 -8.39
CA LEU A 105 5.71 -10.70 -9.26
C LEU A 105 7.05 -10.76 -8.51
N ALA A 106 7.09 -10.24 -7.29
CA ALA A 106 8.28 -10.22 -6.45
C ALA A 106 8.76 -11.64 -6.13
N ARG A 107 7.84 -12.54 -5.73
CA ARG A 107 8.17 -13.95 -5.44
C ARG A 107 8.71 -14.69 -6.66
N GLN A 108 8.10 -14.52 -7.82
CA GLN A 108 8.60 -15.10 -9.08
C GLN A 108 9.99 -14.57 -9.46
N SER A 109 10.25 -13.28 -9.20
CA SER A 109 11.56 -12.68 -9.42
C SER A 109 12.61 -13.26 -8.48
N VAL A 110 12.26 -13.49 -7.21
CA VAL A 110 13.14 -14.18 -6.25
C VAL A 110 13.53 -15.57 -6.72
N GLU A 111 12.58 -16.36 -7.21
CA GLU A 111 12.87 -17.70 -7.76
C GLU A 111 13.90 -17.64 -8.89
N ARG A 112 13.78 -16.69 -9.81
CA ARG A 112 14.74 -16.48 -10.90
C ARG A 112 16.11 -16.01 -10.40
N VAL A 113 16.14 -15.10 -9.43
CA VAL A 113 17.39 -14.59 -8.82
C VAL A 113 18.13 -15.72 -8.10
N ILE A 114 17.42 -16.58 -7.35
CA ILE A 114 18.03 -17.73 -6.67
C ILE A 114 18.55 -18.75 -7.68
N ALA A 115 17.76 -19.07 -8.72
CA ALA A 115 18.16 -20.03 -9.73
C ALA A 115 19.34 -19.57 -10.59
N SER A 116 19.40 -18.28 -10.93
CA SER A 116 20.46 -17.71 -11.78
C SER A 116 21.69 -17.23 -11.00
N GLY A 117 21.53 -16.89 -9.71
CA GLY A 117 22.55 -16.18 -8.93
C GLY A 117 22.80 -14.75 -9.39
N LEU A 118 21.99 -14.21 -10.30
CA LEU A 118 22.15 -12.86 -10.87
C LEU A 118 21.07 -11.92 -10.33
N PRO A 119 21.39 -10.61 -10.15
CA PRO A 119 20.42 -9.64 -9.71
C PRO A 119 19.36 -9.35 -10.78
N GLU A 120 18.12 -9.13 -10.38
CA GLU A 120 17.01 -8.76 -11.26
C GLU A 120 16.44 -7.39 -10.87
N SER A 121 16.16 -6.56 -11.87
CA SER A 121 15.51 -5.25 -11.69
C SER A 121 14.06 -5.33 -12.12
N LEU A 122 13.15 -4.93 -11.23
CA LEU A 122 11.73 -4.81 -11.56
C LEU A 122 11.45 -3.52 -12.34
N ALA A 123 10.26 -3.43 -12.94
CA ALA A 123 9.79 -2.20 -13.57
C ALA A 123 9.74 -1.02 -12.57
N PRO A 124 9.92 0.23 -13.04
CA PRO A 124 9.69 1.41 -12.21
C PRO A 124 8.28 1.40 -11.61
N MET A 125 8.16 1.83 -10.37
CA MET A 125 6.90 1.74 -9.61
C MET A 125 6.89 2.78 -8.48
N THR A 126 5.70 3.13 -7.99
CA THR A 126 5.54 4.20 -6.98
C THR A 126 6.21 3.83 -5.66
N SER A 127 6.53 4.83 -4.84
CA SER A 127 7.12 4.60 -3.50
C SER A 127 6.29 3.63 -2.65
N TYR A 128 4.97 3.67 -2.78
CA TYR A 128 4.05 2.77 -2.09
C TYR A 128 4.19 1.32 -2.59
N GLN A 129 4.21 1.11 -3.91
CA GLN A 129 4.40 -0.22 -4.51
C GLN A 129 5.76 -0.82 -4.16
N ARG A 130 6.82 0.00 -4.17
CA ARG A 130 8.17 -0.43 -3.73
C ARG A 130 8.18 -0.88 -2.28
N ARG A 131 7.45 -0.18 -1.40
CA ARG A 131 7.33 -0.55 0.01
C ARG A 131 6.64 -1.91 0.17
N ILE A 132 5.56 -2.19 -0.56
CA ILE A 132 4.88 -3.51 -0.53
C ILE A 132 5.89 -4.63 -0.83
N ILE A 133 6.62 -4.50 -1.93
CA ILE A 133 7.62 -5.50 -2.34
C ILE A 133 8.74 -5.62 -1.32
N HIS A 134 9.29 -4.50 -0.86
CA HIS A 134 10.38 -4.51 0.10
C HIS A 134 9.97 -5.16 1.43
N THR A 135 8.77 -4.85 1.95
CA THR A 135 8.26 -5.43 3.19
C THR A 135 8.02 -6.94 3.05
N GLU A 136 7.46 -7.39 1.93
CA GLU A 136 7.26 -8.81 1.66
C GLU A 136 8.60 -9.56 1.60
N LEU A 137 9.56 -9.03 0.84
CA LEU A 137 10.84 -9.69 0.61
C LEU A 137 11.83 -9.54 1.78
N ALA A 138 11.65 -8.55 2.66
CA ALA A 138 12.47 -8.38 3.87
C ALA A 138 12.39 -9.57 4.82
N MET A 139 11.32 -10.38 4.72
CA MET A 139 11.15 -11.61 5.50
C MET A 139 11.93 -12.80 4.92
N MET A 140 12.52 -12.68 3.73
CA MET A 140 13.23 -13.77 3.04
C MET A 140 14.75 -13.63 3.23
N SER A 141 15.36 -14.59 3.93
CA SER A 141 16.81 -14.62 4.18
C SER A 141 17.66 -14.96 2.95
N SER A 142 17.03 -15.43 1.88
CA SER A 142 17.68 -15.86 0.63
C SER A 142 18.02 -14.71 -0.31
N VAL A 143 17.41 -13.54 -0.14
CA VAL A 143 17.54 -12.38 -1.04
C VAL A 143 17.68 -11.07 -0.27
N GLU A 144 18.25 -10.08 -0.94
CA GLU A 144 18.34 -8.70 -0.50
C GLU A 144 17.61 -7.81 -1.50
N THR A 145 17.01 -6.72 -1.03
CA THR A 145 16.28 -5.78 -1.90
C THR A 145 16.74 -4.35 -1.68
N GLU A 146 16.87 -3.61 -2.77
CA GLU A 146 17.29 -2.20 -2.75
C GLU A 146 16.46 -1.37 -3.71
N SER A 147 16.11 -0.15 -3.32
CA SER A 147 15.39 0.78 -4.19
C SER A 147 16.31 1.78 -4.87
N ILE A 148 16.57 1.58 -6.18
CA ILE A 148 17.54 2.33 -6.98
C ILE A 148 16.85 3.23 -8.01
N GLY A 149 17.44 4.39 -8.28
CA GLY A 149 16.99 5.37 -9.27
C GLY A 149 16.29 6.58 -8.65
N THR A 150 15.82 7.49 -9.50
CA THR A 150 15.05 8.69 -9.14
C THR A 150 13.64 8.61 -9.71
N GLU A 151 12.66 9.21 -9.03
CA GLU A 151 11.28 9.26 -9.50
C GLU A 151 11.21 9.96 -10.88
N PRO A 152 10.44 9.46 -11.88
CA PRO A 152 9.54 8.31 -11.85
C PRO A 152 10.17 6.96 -12.23
N HIS A 153 11.48 6.92 -12.47
CA HIS A 153 12.20 5.72 -12.94
C HIS A 153 12.74 4.84 -11.79
N ARG A 154 12.34 5.13 -10.54
CA ARG A 154 12.83 4.43 -9.36
C ARG A 154 12.20 3.04 -9.26
N ARG A 155 13.03 2.03 -8.99
CA ARG A 155 12.65 0.61 -9.03
C ARG A 155 13.25 -0.20 -7.88
N ILE A 156 12.78 -1.43 -7.71
CA ILE A 156 13.37 -2.41 -6.80
C ILE A 156 14.34 -3.31 -7.57
N VAL A 157 15.53 -3.49 -7.02
CA VAL A 157 16.51 -4.48 -7.45
C VAL A 157 16.59 -5.58 -6.39
N ILE A 158 16.44 -6.83 -6.84
CA ILE A 158 16.50 -8.02 -6.00
C ILE A 158 17.84 -8.70 -6.26
N ARG A 159 18.56 -9.06 -5.20
CA ARG A 159 19.89 -9.70 -5.26
C ARG A 159 19.90 -10.97 -4.41
N PRO A 160 20.71 -11.98 -4.74
CA PRO A 160 20.95 -13.10 -3.83
C PRO A 160 21.56 -12.58 -2.51
N ALA A 161 21.11 -13.11 -1.38
CA ALA A 161 21.66 -12.72 -0.08
C ALA A 161 23.13 -13.14 0.05
N SER A 162 23.92 -12.25 0.63
CA SER A 162 25.30 -12.53 1.04
C SER A 162 25.33 -13.56 2.19
N MET A 163 26.43 -14.31 2.33
CA MET A 163 26.59 -15.29 3.42
C MET A 163 26.43 -14.66 4.82
N SER A 164 26.78 -13.39 4.98
CA SER A 164 26.64 -12.62 6.23
C SER A 164 25.19 -12.33 6.64
N HIS A 165 24.30 -12.07 5.67
CA HIS A 165 22.89 -11.79 5.98
C HIS A 165 22.06 -13.05 6.25
N ARG A 166 22.46 -14.22 5.73
CA ARG A 166 21.82 -15.51 6.06
C ARG A 166 21.93 -15.83 7.55
N SER A 167 23.05 -15.51 8.20
CA SER A 167 23.28 -15.75 9.62
C SER A 167 22.45 -14.84 10.55
N GLU A 168 22.28 -13.56 10.21
CA GLU A 168 21.52 -12.61 11.04
C GLU A 168 20.02 -12.90 11.07
N HIS A 169 19.45 -13.34 9.93
CA HIS A 169 18.03 -13.68 9.84
C HIS A 169 17.71 -14.99 10.58
N ALA A 170 18.59 -16.00 10.47
CA ALA A 170 18.45 -17.26 11.21
C ALA A 170 18.46 -17.05 12.74
N SER A 171 19.22 -16.08 13.24
CA SER A 171 19.21 -15.70 14.67
C SER A 171 17.92 -14.99 15.10
N ARG A 172 17.22 -14.29 14.18
CA ARG A 172 15.95 -13.58 14.46
C ARG A 172 14.73 -14.49 14.43
N GLU A 173 14.69 -15.49 13.54
CA GLU A 173 13.60 -16.48 13.51
C GLU A 173 13.62 -17.40 14.75
N GLY A 174 14.80 -17.77 15.25
CA GLY A 174 14.94 -18.59 16.46
C GLY A 174 14.39 -17.93 17.75
N LEU A 175 14.23 -16.62 17.78
CA LEU A 175 13.70 -15.87 18.94
C LEU A 175 12.16 -15.77 18.96
N LYS A 176 11.46 -16.17 17.88
CA LYS A 176 9.99 -16.12 17.80
C LYS A 176 9.29 -17.43 18.18
N GLY A 177 10.03 -18.47 18.55
CA GLY A 177 9.50 -19.79 18.91
C GLY A 177 9.16 -20.00 20.39
N ASP A 178 9.52 -19.07 21.27
CA ASP A 178 9.38 -19.21 22.72
C ASP A 178 8.36 -18.22 23.31
N PHE A 179 7.09 -18.23 22.85
CA PHE A 179 5.95 -17.65 23.58
C PHE A 179 4.62 -18.31 23.18
#